data_AF-A0A9E8AW04-F1
#
_entry.id   AF-A0A9E8AW04-F1
#
_cell.length_a   1.000
_cell.length_b   1.000
_cell.length_c   1.000
_cell.angle_alpha   90.00
_cell.angle_beta   90.00
_cell.angle_gamma   90.00
#
_symmetry.space_group_name_H-M   'P 1'
#
loop_
_entity.id
_entity.type
_entity.pdbx_description
1 polymer ?
#
loop_
_entity_poly.entity_id
_entity_poly.type
_entity_poly.pdbx_seq_one_letter_code
_entity_poly.pdbx_strand_id
1 'polypeptide(L)'
;MSTRRRASGDGHRPTGDWPDRMSSLARETSDPRLRTFYEAFSITPDTTVEEVPMVAMDFETTGLDPNQHSIVSIGLVPFTFRRIRLAEARHWVVRPQLPLHQTSVTIHGITHTDIQEAPDLGDILDELLPALAGRIPVVHYRAIERPFLDVALRWRLKEGIDFPVIDTMAIEAHLHPDRNPTRWQRLWGKKPVSIRLADSRLRYNLPHYPGHNALIDAIGTAELLQAQIRHHFGPDTPIRDLWL
;
A
#
# COMPACT_ATOMS: atom_id res chain seq x y z
N MET A 1 2.01 -31.42 -21.44
CA MET A 1 2.49 -31.47 -20.04
C MET A 1 3.41 -30.28 -19.82
N SER A 2 2.87 -29.18 -19.29
CA SER A 2 3.57 -27.90 -19.13
C SER A 2 4.22 -27.84 -17.74
N THR A 3 5.54 -27.72 -17.70
CA THR A 3 6.35 -27.65 -16.49
C THR A 3 6.36 -26.22 -15.95
N ARG A 4 5.60 -25.98 -14.86
CA ARG A 4 5.70 -24.75 -14.05
C ARG A 4 7.08 -24.70 -13.40
N ARG A 5 7.97 -23.84 -13.89
CA ARG A 5 9.21 -23.49 -13.19
C ARG A 5 8.89 -22.49 -12.08
N ARG A 6 9.02 -22.93 -10.83
CA ARG A 6 9.08 -22.05 -9.65
C ARG A 6 10.39 -21.26 -9.71
N ALA A 7 10.29 -19.93 -9.71
CA ALA A 7 11.43 -19.06 -9.49
C ALA A 7 11.68 -18.96 -7.98
N SER A 8 12.87 -19.37 -7.55
CA SER A 8 13.40 -19.23 -6.20
C SER A 8 14.27 -17.99 -6.12
N GLY A 9 14.10 -17.15 -5.09
CA GLY A 9 15.08 -16.14 -4.72
C GLY A 9 14.51 -14.80 -4.25
N ASP A 10 13.74 -14.81 -3.17
CA ASP A 10 13.78 -13.74 -2.15
C ASP A 10 13.08 -14.29 -0.90
N GLY A 11 13.40 -13.78 0.29
CA GLY A 11 12.85 -14.22 1.58
C GLY A 11 11.35 -13.94 1.76
N HIS A 12 10.51 -14.46 0.86
CA HIS A 12 9.07 -14.43 0.96
C HIS A 12 8.67 -15.24 2.19
N ARG A 13 8.13 -14.55 3.20
CA ARG A 13 7.19 -15.20 4.12
C ARG A 13 6.17 -15.91 3.24
N PRO A 14 5.82 -17.18 3.50
CA PRO A 14 4.76 -17.85 2.74
C PRO A 14 3.53 -16.94 2.79
N THR A 15 2.91 -16.71 1.64
CA THR A 15 1.60 -16.04 1.55
C THR A 15 0.67 -16.77 2.51
N GLY A 16 0.53 -16.20 3.69
CA GLY A 16 0.02 -16.91 4.86
C GLY A 16 -1.48 -17.10 4.73
N ASP A 17 -2.01 -18.02 5.54
CA ASP A 17 -3.43 -18.00 5.88
C ASP A 17 -3.70 -16.72 6.68
N TRP A 18 -4.02 -15.64 5.97
CA TRP A 18 -4.32 -14.34 6.57
C TRP A 18 -5.46 -14.41 7.59
N PRO A 19 -6.58 -15.13 7.34
CA PRO A 19 -7.58 -15.39 8.38
C PRO A 19 -7.00 -15.90 9.70
N ASP A 20 -6.16 -16.94 9.67
CA ASP A 20 -5.54 -17.50 10.87
C ASP A 20 -4.59 -16.49 11.54
N ARG A 21 -3.79 -15.78 10.75
CA ARG A 21 -2.86 -14.76 11.23
C ARG A 21 -3.61 -13.62 11.94
N MET A 22 -4.67 -13.10 11.32
CA MET A 22 -5.49 -12.02 11.88
C MET A 22 -6.21 -12.49 13.16
N SER A 23 -6.72 -13.72 13.20
CA SER A 23 -7.30 -14.32 14.41
C SER A 23 -6.29 -14.48 15.54
N SER A 24 -5.05 -14.88 15.25
CA SER A 24 -3.97 -14.95 16.25
C SER A 24 -3.66 -13.57 16.81
N LEU A 25 -3.46 -12.57 15.94
CA LEU A 25 -3.16 -11.19 16.35
C LEU A 25 -4.28 -10.56 17.18
N ALA A 26 -5.54 -10.83 16.86
CA ALA A 26 -6.69 -10.39 17.66
C ALA A 26 -6.65 -10.91 19.12
N ARG A 27 -6.17 -12.14 19.31
CA ARG A 27 -6.04 -12.77 20.64
C ARG A 27 -4.78 -12.31 21.39
N GLU A 28 -3.71 -12.01 20.66
CA GLU A 28 -2.41 -11.61 21.22
C GLU A 28 -2.40 -10.14 21.65
N THR A 29 -3.13 -9.27 20.94
CA THR A 29 -3.08 -7.82 21.17
C THR A 29 -3.79 -7.38 22.46
N SER A 30 -3.18 -6.44 23.18
CA SER A 30 -3.77 -5.83 24.37
C SER A 30 -4.49 -4.51 24.08
N ASP A 31 -4.12 -3.81 22.99
CA ASP A 31 -4.79 -2.60 22.53
C ASP A 31 -6.18 -2.91 21.92
N PRO A 32 -7.27 -2.31 22.45
CA PRO A 32 -8.63 -2.61 21.99
C PRO A 32 -8.91 -2.16 20.55
N ARG A 33 -8.21 -1.13 20.05
CA ARG A 33 -8.37 -0.64 18.67
C ARG A 33 -7.74 -1.61 17.69
N LEU A 34 -6.56 -2.13 18.01
CA LEU A 34 -5.92 -3.20 17.24
C LEU A 34 -6.75 -4.49 17.26
N ARG A 35 -7.29 -4.87 18.42
CA ARG A 35 -8.20 -6.02 18.50
C ARG A 35 -9.38 -5.87 17.54
N THR A 36 -10.05 -4.72 17.57
CA THR A 36 -11.19 -4.41 16.69
C THR A 36 -10.78 -4.45 15.21
N PHE A 37 -9.61 -3.91 14.86
CA PHE A 37 -9.07 -3.96 13.50
C PHE A 37 -8.89 -5.41 13.02
N TYR A 38 -8.31 -6.28 13.85
CA TYR A 38 -8.08 -7.68 13.50
C TYR A 38 -9.38 -8.50 13.44
N GLU A 39 -10.30 -8.30 14.38
CA GLU A 39 -11.60 -8.99 14.44
C GLU A 39 -12.52 -8.64 13.27
N ALA A 40 -12.36 -7.44 12.68
CA ALA A 40 -13.11 -7.05 11.49
C ALA A 40 -12.71 -7.82 10.22
N PHE A 41 -11.58 -8.54 10.23
CA PHE A 41 -11.09 -9.27 9.07
C PHE A 41 -11.84 -10.59 8.87
N SER A 42 -12.56 -10.69 7.75
CA SER A 42 -13.39 -11.85 7.40
C SER A 42 -13.12 -12.43 6.00
N ILE A 43 -12.10 -11.92 5.30
CA ILE A 43 -11.81 -12.26 3.91
C ILE A 43 -11.00 -13.56 3.87
N THR A 44 -11.47 -14.54 3.10
CA THR A 44 -10.80 -15.84 2.92
C THR A 44 -9.96 -15.86 1.63
N PRO A 45 -8.97 -16.77 1.50
CA PRO A 45 -8.16 -16.91 0.28
C PRO A 45 -8.95 -17.10 -1.02
N ASP A 46 -10.14 -17.70 -0.94
CA ASP A 46 -11.02 -17.96 -2.09
C ASP A 46 -12.04 -16.83 -2.35
N THR A 47 -12.09 -15.80 -1.50
CA THR A 47 -12.97 -14.64 -1.75
C THR A 47 -12.54 -13.97 -3.05
N THR A 48 -13.50 -13.65 -3.91
CA THR A 48 -13.21 -13.09 -5.24
C THR A 48 -12.92 -11.60 -5.16
N VAL A 49 -12.08 -11.08 -6.06
CA VAL A 49 -11.76 -9.65 -6.16
C VAL A 49 -13.01 -8.75 -6.26
N GLU A 50 -14.08 -9.25 -6.87
CA GLU A 50 -15.35 -8.53 -6.94
C GLU A 50 -16.01 -8.29 -5.57
N GLU A 51 -15.89 -9.25 -4.66
CA GLU A 51 -16.51 -9.23 -3.32
C GLU A 51 -15.65 -8.53 -2.28
N VAL A 52 -14.34 -8.46 -2.53
CA VAL A 52 -13.35 -7.92 -1.59
C VAL A 52 -13.48 -6.39 -1.45
N PRO A 53 -13.73 -5.89 -0.24
CA PRO A 53 -13.59 -4.46 0.05
C PRO A 53 -12.10 -4.10 0.17
N MET A 54 -11.71 -3.02 -0.50
CA MET A 54 -10.32 -2.56 -0.56
C MET A 54 -10.18 -1.12 -0.08
N VAL A 55 -8.97 -0.74 0.31
CA VAL A 55 -8.60 0.63 0.62
C VAL A 55 -7.25 0.93 0.01
N ALA A 56 -7.19 1.86 -0.94
CA ALA A 56 -5.90 2.30 -1.43
C ALA A 56 -5.24 3.17 -0.36
N MET A 57 -3.98 2.91 -0.09
CA MET A 57 -3.20 3.56 0.96
C MET A 57 -1.87 4.01 0.37
N ASP A 58 -1.50 5.24 0.68
CA ASP A 58 -0.21 5.81 0.33
C ASP A 58 0.25 6.74 1.45
N PHE A 59 1.55 6.70 1.75
CA PHE A 59 2.19 7.52 2.78
C PHE A 59 3.25 8.43 2.17
N GLU A 60 3.21 9.71 2.55
CA GLU A 60 4.39 10.56 2.45
C GLU A 60 5.24 10.37 3.70
N THR A 61 6.55 10.22 3.51
CA THR A 61 7.51 9.92 4.58
C THR A 61 8.73 10.81 4.48
N THR A 62 9.47 10.96 5.58
CA THR A 62 10.72 11.75 5.60
C THR A 62 11.90 11.05 4.89
N GLY A 63 11.74 9.79 4.51
CA GLY A 63 12.75 8.95 3.84
C GLY A 63 12.26 7.49 3.77
N LEU A 64 13.13 6.54 3.40
CA LEU A 64 12.70 5.19 3.01
C LEU A 64 12.86 4.11 4.09
N ASP A 65 13.62 4.36 5.15
CA ASP A 65 13.79 3.42 6.27
C ASP A 65 12.81 3.73 7.41
N PRO A 66 11.83 2.86 7.70
CA PRO A 66 10.84 3.09 8.75
C PRO A 66 11.45 3.22 10.16
N ASN A 67 12.67 2.72 10.39
CA ASN A 67 13.34 2.86 11.69
C ASN A 67 14.03 4.20 11.88
N GLN A 68 14.30 4.93 10.79
CA GLN A 68 15.03 6.20 10.79
C GLN A 68 14.15 7.38 10.33
N HIS A 69 12.98 7.09 9.76
CA HIS A 69 12.10 8.08 9.18
C HIS A 69 10.69 7.98 9.75
N SER A 70 9.89 9.01 9.50
CA SER A 70 8.53 9.12 10.03
C SER A 70 7.54 9.34 8.89
N ILE A 71 6.30 8.91 9.13
CA ILE A 71 5.15 9.28 8.31
C ILE A 71 4.87 10.77 8.53
N VAL A 72 4.59 11.51 7.45
CA VAL A 72 4.18 12.92 7.50
C VAL A 72 2.79 13.15 6.92
N SER A 73 2.31 12.26 6.05
CA SER A 73 0.95 12.31 5.54
C SER A 73 0.45 10.93 5.15
N ILE A 74 -0.86 10.72 5.30
CA ILE A 74 -1.56 9.46 5.04
C ILE A 74 -2.76 9.74 4.14
N GLY A 75 -2.82 9.09 2.99
CA GLY A 75 -3.99 9.10 2.10
C GLY A 75 -4.66 7.74 2.09
N LEU A 76 -5.98 7.70 2.37
CA LEU A 76 -6.80 6.50 2.28
C LEU A 76 -8.00 6.71 1.36
N VAL A 77 -8.21 5.77 0.45
CA VAL A 77 -9.33 5.80 -0.50
C VAL A 77 -10.02 4.44 -0.53
N PRO A 78 -11.20 4.28 0.11
CA PRO A 78 -11.93 3.02 0.04
C PRO A 78 -12.51 2.81 -1.36
N PHE A 79 -12.46 1.56 -1.82
CA PHE A 79 -12.97 1.18 -3.12
C PHE A 79 -13.32 -0.31 -3.19
N THR A 80 -14.04 -0.67 -4.24
CA THR A 80 -14.23 -2.05 -4.68
C THR A 80 -13.75 -2.17 -6.13
N PHE A 81 -13.76 -3.38 -6.69
CA PHE A 81 -13.53 -3.58 -8.13
C PHE A 81 -14.39 -2.66 -9.02
N ARG A 82 -15.61 -2.34 -8.59
CA ARG A 82 -16.59 -1.58 -9.38
C ARG A 82 -16.51 -0.07 -9.18
N ARG A 83 -16.14 0.41 -7.98
CA ARG A 83 -16.27 1.84 -7.64
C ARG A 83 -15.23 2.32 -6.64
N ILE A 84 -14.64 3.48 -6.93
CA ILE A 84 -13.83 4.26 -6.00
C ILE A 84 -14.75 5.23 -5.25
N ARG A 85 -14.63 5.27 -3.91
CA ARG A 85 -15.54 6.06 -3.05
C ARG A 85 -14.85 7.31 -2.53
N LEU A 86 -14.71 8.32 -3.39
CA LEU A 86 -14.04 9.58 -3.05
C LEU A 86 -14.65 10.33 -1.86
N ALA A 87 -15.98 10.23 -1.67
CA ALA A 87 -16.66 10.84 -0.51
C ALA A 87 -16.25 10.23 0.84
N GLU A 88 -15.74 9.00 0.83
CA GLU A 88 -15.24 8.29 2.01
C GLU A 88 -13.71 8.38 2.12
N ALA A 89 -13.05 9.07 1.19
CA ALA A 89 -11.60 9.26 1.25
C ALA A 89 -11.20 10.06 2.50
N ARG A 90 -10.00 9.80 2.98
CA ARG A 90 -9.41 10.48 4.13
C ARG A 90 -7.98 10.87 3.81
N HIS A 91 -7.59 12.02 4.34
CA HIS A 91 -6.24 12.54 4.23
C HIS A 91 -5.87 13.19 5.55
N TRP A 92 -4.73 12.80 6.10
CA TRP A 92 -4.19 13.39 7.31
C TRP A 92 -2.76 13.84 7.03
N VAL A 93 -2.42 15.03 7.48
CA VAL A 93 -1.03 15.41 7.77
C VAL A 93 -0.78 15.05 9.23
N VAL A 94 0.35 14.42 9.52
CA VAL A 94 0.73 14.00 10.87
C VAL A 94 2.10 14.53 11.23
N ARG A 95 2.26 14.91 12.49
CA ARG A 95 3.54 15.41 13.00
C ARG A 95 4.53 14.25 13.14
N PRO A 96 5.70 14.30 12.46
CA PRO A 96 6.74 13.32 12.61
C PRO A 96 7.40 13.50 13.98
N GLN A 97 7.95 12.41 14.51
CA GLN A 97 8.66 12.43 15.79
C GLN A 97 10.14 12.80 15.62
N LEU A 98 10.70 12.54 14.43
CA LEU A 98 12.06 12.94 14.07
C LEU A 98 12.03 14.27 13.29
N PRO A 99 13.05 15.14 13.47
CA PRO A 99 13.16 16.38 12.72
C PRO A 99 13.12 16.11 11.21
N LEU A 100 12.39 16.95 10.48
CA LEU A 100 12.37 16.90 9.02
C LEU A 100 13.73 17.29 8.46
N HIS A 101 14.22 16.52 7.49
CA HIS A 101 15.28 17.00 6.59
C HIS A 101 14.66 17.94 5.56
N GLN A 102 15.32 19.06 5.24
CA GLN A 102 14.82 20.05 4.28
C GLN A 102 14.49 19.46 2.90
N THR A 103 15.16 18.36 2.52
CA THR A 103 14.92 17.65 1.27
C THR A 103 13.53 17.02 1.17
N SER A 104 12.90 16.67 2.30
CA SER A 104 11.56 16.06 2.29
C SER A 104 10.48 17.08 1.92
N VAL A 105 10.57 18.31 2.46
CA VAL A 105 9.61 19.40 2.22
C VAL A 105 9.47 19.75 0.73
N THR A 106 10.59 19.79 0.01
CA THR A 106 10.61 20.09 -1.44
C THR A 106 9.88 19.04 -2.29
N ILE A 107 9.75 17.81 -1.78
CA ILE A 107 9.18 16.69 -2.54
C ILE A 107 7.65 16.68 -2.42
N HIS A 108 7.13 16.64 -1.20
CA HIS A 108 5.69 16.45 -0.94
C HIS A 108 4.89 17.74 -0.79
N GLY A 109 5.55 18.91 -0.76
CA GLY A 109 4.87 20.21 -0.65
C GLY A 109 4.15 20.46 0.68
N ILE A 110 4.39 19.61 1.69
CA ILE A 110 3.87 19.80 3.05
C ILE A 110 4.88 20.67 3.79
N THR A 111 4.44 21.84 4.22
CA THR A 111 5.31 22.83 4.82
C THR A 111 5.67 22.47 6.26
N HIS A 112 6.70 23.11 6.79
CA HIS A 112 7.07 22.94 8.19
C HIS A 112 5.93 23.39 9.13
N THR A 113 5.16 24.42 8.73
CA THR A 113 4.00 24.91 9.49
C THR A 113 2.88 23.87 9.53
N ASP A 114 2.52 23.29 8.37
CA ASP A 114 1.50 22.23 8.31
C ASP A 114 1.82 21.06 9.24
N ILE A 115 3.11 20.71 9.34
CA ILE A 115 3.60 19.62 10.17
C ILE A 115 3.65 19.97 11.66
N GLN A 116 3.95 21.22 12.01
CA GLN A 116 3.96 21.67 13.41
C GLN A 116 2.56 21.68 14.02
N GLU A 117 1.55 22.05 13.23
CA GLU A 117 0.15 22.13 13.66
C GLU A 117 -0.59 20.78 13.54
N ALA A 118 0.02 19.80 12.89
CA ALA A 118 -0.56 18.48 12.70
C ALA A 118 -0.65 17.65 14.00
N PRO A 119 -1.68 16.80 14.14
CA PRO A 119 -1.79 15.85 15.25
C PRO A 119 -0.64 14.83 15.23
N ASP A 120 -0.37 14.21 16.37
CA ASP A 120 0.44 12.98 16.36
C ASP A 120 -0.35 11.84 15.71
N LEU A 121 0.34 10.87 15.10
CA LEU A 121 -0.31 9.68 14.56
C LEU A 121 -1.18 8.96 15.60
N GLY A 122 -0.77 8.97 16.87
CA GLY A 122 -1.50 8.39 17.99
C GLY A 122 -2.89 9.00 18.19
N ASP A 123 -3.03 10.29 17.90
CA ASP A 123 -4.28 11.05 18.07
C ASP A 123 -5.31 10.70 17.00
N ILE A 124 -4.89 10.15 15.85
CA ILE A 124 -5.78 9.78 14.74
C ILE A 124 -6.07 8.28 14.66
N LEU A 125 -5.54 7.45 15.57
CA LEU A 125 -5.70 5.99 15.50
C LEU A 125 -7.16 5.53 15.58
N ASP A 126 -7.99 6.26 16.33
CA ASP A 126 -9.42 5.99 16.46
C ASP A 126 -10.21 6.26 15.17
N GLU A 127 -9.64 6.99 14.22
CA GLU A 127 -10.19 7.18 12.87
C GLU A 127 -9.49 6.30 11.83
N LEU A 128 -8.18 6.19 11.93
CA LEU A 128 -7.33 5.48 10.97
C LEU A 128 -7.60 3.98 10.95
N LEU A 129 -7.63 3.33 12.14
CA LEU A 129 -7.81 1.88 12.21
C LEU A 129 -9.21 1.46 11.71
N PRO A 130 -10.31 2.13 12.07
CA PRO A 130 -11.62 1.83 11.48
C PRO A 130 -11.72 2.05 9.97
N ALA A 131 -10.98 3.02 9.42
CA ALA A 131 -10.93 3.26 7.98
C ALA A 131 -10.23 2.10 7.22
N LEU A 132 -9.29 1.41 7.86
CA LEU A 132 -8.58 0.23 7.33
C LEU A 132 -9.30 -1.09 7.64
N ALA A 133 -10.00 -1.18 8.77
CA ALA A 133 -10.60 -2.41 9.29
C ALA A 133 -11.54 -3.08 8.27
N GLY A 134 -11.45 -4.41 8.19
CA GLY A 134 -12.28 -5.23 7.30
C GLY A 134 -12.02 -5.03 5.80
N ARG A 135 -10.94 -4.34 5.41
CA ARG A 135 -10.56 -4.09 4.01
C ARG A 135 -9.14 -4.62 3.74
N ILE A 136 -8.81 -4.85 2.47
CA ILE A 136 -7.42 -5.09 2.07
C ILE A 136 -6.77 -3.79 1.63
N PRO A 137 -5.69 -3.36 2.30
CA PRO A 137 -4.84 -2.30 1.81
C PRO A 137 -4.24 -2.59 0.44
N VAL A 138 -4.36 -1.63 -0.46
CA VAL A 138 -3.76 -1.64 -1.79
C VAL A 138 -2.75 -0.51 -1.86
N VAL A 139 -1.50 -0.87 -2.14
CA VAL A 139 -0.37 0.06 -2.13
C VAL A 139 0.36 -0.03 -3.46
N HIS A 140 1.16 1.00 -3.76
CA HIS A 140 2.05 0.93 -4.90
C HIS A 140 3.39 0.28 -4.55
N TYR A 141 3.87 0.33 -3.31
CA TYR A 141 5.13 -0.32 -2.95
C TYR A 141 5.13 -0.80 -1.50
N ARG A 142 4.90 -2.10 -1.30
CA ARG A 142 4.65 -2.70 0.03
C ARG A 142 5.72 -2.48 1.11
N ALA A 143 6.93 -2.06 0.73
CA ALA A 143 8.02 -1.85 1.66
C ALA A 143 7.90 -0.53 2.43
N ILE A 144 6.89 0.30 2.14
CA ILE A 144 6.65 1.57 2.83
C ILE A 144 5.49 1.42 3.83
N GLU A 145 4.25 1.30 3.37
CA GLU A 145 3.08 1.57 4.21
C GLU A 145 2.99 0.64 5.42
N ARG A 146 3.07 -0.69 5.20
CA ARG A 146 2.98 -1.67 6.29
C ARG A 146 4.16 -1.54 7.28
N PRO A 147 5.44 -1.50 6.85
CA PRO A 147 6.56 -1.32 7.78
C PRO A 147 6.55 0.02 8.55
N PHE A 148 6.23 1.13 7.89
CA PHE A 148 6.13 2.42 8.55
C PHE A 148 5.02 2.44 9.59
N LEU A 149 3.85 1.88 9.26
CA LEU A 149 2.74 1.79 10.21
C LEU A 149 3.11 0.89 11.40
N ASP A 150 3.69 -0.29 11.16
CA ASP A 150 4.15 -1.21 12.22
C ASP A 150 5.14 -0.54 13.19
N VAL A 151 6.18 0.11 12.68
CA VAL A 151 7.17 0.82 13.53
C VAL A 151 6.51 1.97 14.28
N ALA A 152 5.62 2.72 13.63
CA ALA A 152 4.95 3.84 14.25
C ALA A 152 4.00 3.43 15.38
N LEU A 153 3.29 2.29 15.25
CA LEU A 153 2.49 1.72 16.33
C LEU A 153 3.34 1.10 17.43
N ARG A 154 4.44 0.39 17.11
CA ARG A 154 5.35 -0.15 18.14
C ARG A 154 5.88 0.93 19.06
N TRP A 155 6.16 2.10 18.50
CA TRP A 155 6.65 3.22 19.29
C TRP A 155 5.58 3.77 20.25
N ARG A 156 4.33 3.91 19.77
CA ARG A 156 3.21 4.54 20.50
C ARG A 156 2.49 3.60 21.46
N LEU A 157 2.20 2.38 20.99
CA LEU A 157 1.35 1.40 21.68
C LEU A 157 2.16 0.27 22.31
N LYS A 158 3.46 0.16 22.00
CA LYS A 158 4.31 -1.00 22.34
C LYS A 158 3.86 -2.31 21.69
N GLU A 159 3.00 -2.19 20.68
CA GLU A 159 2.48 -3.28 19.86
C GLU A 159 2.60 -2.92 18.38
N GLY A 160 2.82 -3.92 17.53
CA GLY A 160 2.91 -3.75 16.08
C GLY A 160 1.59 -3.97 15.35
N ILE A 161 1.62 -3.80 14.03
CA ILE A 161 0.50 -4.13 13.16
C ILE A 161 0.96 -4.97 11.97
N ASP A 162 0.12 -5.91 11.55
CA ASP A 162 0.38 -6.77 10.40
C ASP A 162 -0.94 -7.02 9.66
N PHE A 163 -0.92 -7.07 8.33
CA PHE A 163 -2.12 -7.24 7.50
C PHE A 163 -1.74 -7.60 6.06
N PRO A 164 -2.64 -8.28 5.31
CA PRO A 164 -2.43 -8.53 3.88
C PRO A 164 -2.39 -7.22 3.10
N VAL A 165 -1.55 -7.17 2.08
CA VAL A 165 -1.50 -6.03 1.14
C VAL A 165 -1.55 -6.51 -0.30
N ILE A 166 -2.18 -5.75 -1.19
CA ILE A 166 -1.99 -5.89 -2.64
C ILE A 166 -0.97 -4.85 -3.09
N ASP A 167 0.08 -5.29 -3.79
CA ASP A 167 1.17 -4.44 -4.27
C ASP A 167 1.06 -4.28 -5.80
N THR A 168 0.61 -3.10 -6.25
CA THR A 168 0.42 -2.83 -7.68
C THR A 168 1.75 -2.73 -8.45
N MET A 169 2.87 -2.35 -7.81
CA MET A 169 4.19 -2.40 -8.46
C MET A 169 4.68 -3.83 -8.61
N ALA A 170 4.38 -4.72 -7.66
CA ALA A 170 4.69 -6.14 -7.79
C ALA A 170 3.91 -6.78 -8.96
N ILE A 171 2.66 -6.37 -9.17
CA ILE A 171 1.88 -6.77 -10.36
C ILE A 171 2.56 -6.28 -11.64
N GLU A 172 2.92 -4.98 -11.74
CA GLU A 172 3.64 -4.44 -12.89
C GLU A 172 5.00 -5.13 -13.10
N ALA A 173 5.67 -5.50 -12.02
CA ALA A 173 6.93 -6.23 -12.06
C ALA A 173 6.78 -7.62 -12.69
N HIS A 174 5.70 -8.30 -12.35
CA HIS A 174 5.38 -9.61 -12.89
C HIS A 174 4.98 -9.54 -14.37
N LEU A 175 4.22 -8.51 -14.75
CA LEU A 175 3.80 -8.28 -16.14
C LEU A 175 4.95 -7.82 -17.05
N HIS A 176 5.99 -7.22 -16.49
CA HIS A 176 7.16 -6.72 -17.23
C HIS A 176 8.49 -7.34 -16.74
N PRO A 177 8.72 -8.65 -16.93
CA PRO A 177 9.93 -9.32 -16.46
C PRO A 177 11.20 -8.80 -17.16
N ASP A 178 11.10 -8.40 -18.44
CA ASP A 178 12.21 -7.86 -19.24
C ASP A 178 12.36 -6.34 -19.16
N ARG A 179 11.77 -5.69 -18.15
CA ARG A 179 11.82 -4.23 -17.95
C ARG A 179 13.22 -3.65 -17.86
N ASN A 180 14.20 -4.46 -17.47
CA ASN A 180 15.59 -4.05 -17.33
C ASN A 180 16.39 -4.59 -18.52
N PRO A 181 16.64 -3.77 -19.57
CA PRO A 181 17.39 -4.21 -20.72
C PRO A 181 18.83 -4.56 -20.34
N THR A 182 19.36 -5.60 -21.00
CA THR A 182 20.77 -5.99 -20.86
C THR A 182 21.70 -4.89 -21.36
N ARG A 183 23.00 -4.96 -20.99
CA ARG A 183 23.99 -3.97 -21.45
C ARG A 183 24.01 -3.83 -22.98
N TRP A 184 23.94 -4.95 -23.69
CA TRP A 184 23.86 -4.97 -25.16
C TRP A 184 22.59 -4.29 -25.70
N GLN A 185 21.43 -4.55 -25.10
CA GLN A 185 20.19 -3.91 -25.51
C GLN A 185 20.19 -2.40 -25.26
N ARG A 186 20.84 -1.93 -24.19
CA ARG A 186 21.01 -0.49 -23.91
C ARG A 186 21.92 0.18 -24.95
N LEU A 187 22.97 -0.50 -25.40
CA LEU A 187 23.83 0.00 -26.49
C LEU A 187 23.06 0.20 -27.81
N TRP A 188 21.97 -0.55 -28.01
CA TRP A 188 21.06 -0.38 -29.15
C TRP A 188 19.85 0.52 -28.83
N GLY A 189 19.92 1.30 -27.75
CA GLY A 189 18.93 2.33 -27.44
C GLY A 189 17.68 1.84 -26.71
N LYS A 190 17.59 0.56 -26.30
CA LYS A 190 16.46 0.12 -25.45
C LYS A 190 16.54 0.77 -24.08
N LYS A 191 15.45 1.42 -23.66
CA LYS A 191 15.29 2.04 -22.35
C LYS A 191 14.60 1.08 -21.37
N PRO A 192 14.90 1.17 -20.06
CA PRO A 192 14.16 0.43 -19.05
C PRO A 192 12.69 0.85 -19.01
N VAL A 193 11.81 -0.11 -18.72
CA VAL A 193 10.38 0.16 -18.49
C VAL A 193 10.21 0.55 -17.02
N SER A 194 9.74 1.77 -16.78
CA SER A 194 9.42 2.24 -15.44
C SER A 194 8.11 1.63 -14.96
N ILE A 195 8.12 1.15 -13.72
CA ILE A 195 6.95 0.58 -13.02
C ILE A 195 6.41 1.53 -11.94
N ARG A 196 6.92 2.76 -11.87
CA ARG A 196 6.43 3.79 -10.95
C ARG A 196 4.97 4.12 -11.25
N LEU A 197 4.24 4.58 -10.24
CA LEU A 197 2.79 4.78 -10.29
C LEU A 197 2.36 5.58 -11.52
N ALA A 198 2.94 6.77 -11.71
CA ALA A 198 2.62 7.65 -12.85
C ALA A 198 2.86 6.96 -14.21
N ASP A 199 4.00 6.30 -14.39
CA ASP A 199 4.35 5.62 -15.64
C ASP A 199 3.48 4.38 -15.89
N SER A 200 3.10 3.67 -14.82
CA SER A 200 2.23 2.50 -14.88
C SER A 200 0.81 2.87 -15.29
N ARG A 201 0.27 3.96 -14.73
CA ARG A 201 -1.06 4.49 -15.07
C ARG A 201 -1.20 4.85 -16.56
N LEU A 202 -0.14 5.43 -17.16
CA LEU A 202 -0.15 5.79 -18.59
C LEU A 202 -0.35 4.58 -19.51
N ARG A 203 0.09 3.38 -19.12
CA ARG A 203 -0.10 2.15 -19.92
C ARG A 203 -1.57 1.76 -20.08
N TYR A 204 -2.42 2.20 -19.17
CA TYR A 204 -3.86 1.95 -19.18
C TYR A 204 -4.68 3.18 -19.62
N ASN A 205 -4.03 4.20 -20.19
CA ASN A 205 -4.64 5.48 -20.59
C ASN A 205 -5.35 6.22 -19.43
N LEU A 206 -4.87 6.05 -18.20
CA LEU A 206 -5.39 6.77 -17.04
C LEU A 206 -4.86 8.23 -17.01
N PRO A 207 -5.62 9.18 -16.44
CA PRO A 207 -5.21 10.57 -16.38
C PRO A 207 -3.94 10.77 -15.56
N HIS A 208 -3.12 11.73 -15.97
CA HIS A 208 -1.94 12.13 -15.22
C HIS A 208 -2.35 12.93 -13.99
N TYR A 209 -1.82 12.56 -12.83
CA TYR A 209 -1.92 13.35 -11.60
C TYR A 209 -0.53 13.81 -11.17
N PRO A 210 -0.39 15.01 -10.59
CA PRO A 210 0.83 15.38 -9.88
C PRO A 210 1.08 14.35 -8.77
N GLY A 211 2.28 13.78 -8.74
CA GLY A 211 2.67 12.89 -7.65
C GLY A 211 3.08 13.67 -6.40
N HIS A 212 3.45 12.93 -5.36
CA HIS A 212 3.93 13.45 -4.08
C HIS A 212 2.81 14.10 -3.25
N ASN A 213 1.61 13.54 -3.35
CA ASN A 213 0.51 13.83 -2.45
C ASN A 213 -0.20 12.50 -2.12
N ALA A 214 -0.09 12.09 -0.86
CA ALA A 214 -0.61 10.80 -0.40
C ALA A 214 -2.05 10.50 -0.83
N LEU A 215 -2.97 11.48 -0.79
CA LEU A 215 -4.35 11.24 -1.19
C LEU A 215 -4.46 11.02 -2.70
N ILE A 216 -3.80 11.85 -3.50
CA ILE A 216 -3.81 11.74 -4.96
C ILE A 216 -3.14 10.45 -5.43
N ASP A 217 -2.04 10.06 -4.80
CA ASP A 217 -1.33 8.81 -5.09
C ASP A 217 -2.14 7.58 -4.65
N ALA A 218 -2.90 7.66 -3.55
CA ALA A 218 -3.86 6.62 -3.16
C ALA A 218 -5.02 6.49 -4.17
N ILE A 219 -5.61 7.60 -4.63
CA ILE A 219 -6.59 7.58 -5.74
C ILE A 219 -5.95 6.93 -6.97
N GLY A 220 -4.72 7.35 -7.27
CA GLY A 220 -3.96 6.87 -8.41
C GLY A 220 -3.74 5.36 -8.38
N THR A 221 -3.48 4.84 -7.19
CA THR A 221 -3.28 3.41 -6.89
C THR A 221 -4.57 2.61 -7.02
N ALA A 222 -5.70 3.13 -6.51
CA ALA A 222 -7.01 2.49 -6.66
C ALA A 222 -7.41 2.34 -8.14
N GLU A 223 -7.25 3.40 -8.93
CA GLU A 223 -7.51 3.39 -10.38
C GLU A 223 -6.58 2.42 -11.10
N LEU A 224 -5.29 2.40 -10.76
CA LEU A 224 -4.32 1.49 -11.34
C LEU A 224 -4.70 0.03 -11.08
N LEU A 225 -5.03 -0.34 -9.84
CA LEU A 225 -5.42 -1.72 -9.54
C LEU A 225 -6.69 -2.12 -10.30
N GLN A 226 -7.73 -1.26 -10.35
CA GLN A 226 -8.92 -1.56 -11.14
C GLN A 226 -8.59 -1.77 -12.63
N ALA A 227 -7.67 -0.98 -13.19
CA ALA A 227 -7.23 -1.14 -14.57
C ALA A 227 -6.45 -2.45 -14.76
N GLN A 228 -5.52 -2.78 -13.87
CA GLN A 228 -4.76 -4.03 -13.87
C GLN A 228 -5.69 -5.24 -13.83
N ILE A 229 -6.68 -5.25 -12.93
CA ILE A 229 -7.66 -6.32 -12.83
C ILE A 229 -8.43 -6.48 -14.15
N ARG A 230 -8.92 -5.38 -14.74
CA ARG A 230 -9.70 -5.43 -16.00
C ARG A 230 -8.89 -5.89 -17.23
N HIS A 231 -7.58 -5.68 -17.25
CA HIS A 231 -6.73 -6.02 -18.40
C HIS A 231 -6.07 -7.39 -18.27
N HIS A 232 -5.74 -7.81 -17.05
CA HIS A 232 -4.86 -8.95 -16.82
C HIS A 232 -5.47 -10.04 -15.93
N PHE A 233 -6.59 -9.76 -15.27
CA PHE A 233 -7.28 -10.67 -14.36
C PHE A 233 -8.79 -10.69 -14.67
N GLY A 234 -9.59 -11.21 -13.73
CA GLY A 234 -11.05 -11.23 -13.79
C GLY A 234 -11.68 -10.89 -12.44
N PRO A 235 -12.96 -10.47 -12.41
CA PRO A 235 -13.68 -10.22 -11.15
C PRO A 235 -13.76 -11.45 -10.23
N ASP A 236 -13.73 -12.65 -10.81
CA ASP A 236 -13.71 -13.96 -10.18
C ASP A 236 -12.32 -14.41 -9.70
N THR A 237 -11.28 -13.60 -9.93
CA THR A 237 -9.92 -13.92 -9.47
C THR A 237 -9.91 -14.05 -7.94
N PRO A 238 -9.45 -15.19 -7.39
CA PRO A 238 -9.30 -15.35 -5.95
C PRO A 238 -8.29 -14.36 -5.38
N ILE A 239 -8.61 -13.76 -4.24
CA ILE A 239 -7.75 -12.74 -3.63
C ILE A 239 -6.35 -13.26 -3.25
N ARG A 240 -6.21 -14.56 -3.00
CA ARG A 240 -4.92 -15.22 -2.76
C ARG A 240 -3.89 -15.09 -3.87
N ASP A 241 -4.35 -14.80 -5.08
CA ASP A 241 -3.47 -14.64 -6.24
C ASP A 241 -2.86 -13.22 -6.29
N LEU A 242 -3.37 -12.29 -5.48
CA LEU A 242 -2.99 -10.86 -5.51
C LEU A 242 -2.41 -10.33 -4.19
N TRP A 243 -2.89 -10.80 -3.04
CA TRP A 243 -2.42 -10.32 -1.74
C TRP A 243 -1.08 -10.95 -1.31
N LEU A 244 -0.37 -10.27 -0.41
CA LEU A 244 0.96 -10.65 0.07
C LEU A 244 1.03 -10.68 1.60
#